data_AF-X1VQG2-F1
#
_entry.id   AF-X1VQG2-F1
#
_cell.length_a   1.000
_cell.length_b   1.000
_cell.length_c   1.000
_cell.angle_alpha   90.00
_cell.angle_beta   90.00
_cell.angle_gamma   90.00
#
_symmetry.space_group_name_H-M   'P 1'
#
loop_
_entity.id
_entity.type
_entity.pdbx_description
1 polymer ?
#
loop_
_entity_poly.entity_id
_entity_poly.type
_entity_poly.pdbx_seq_one_letter_code
_entity_poly.pdbx_strand_id
1 'polypeptide(L)' 'MLRHSLATTFLANGGDLATLQQIMRHENIATTMKYVHMNMPTVIERHNQYSPLRDAIRGAQGVLIKREVEEILEKA' A
#
# COMPACT_ATOMS: atom_id res chain seq x y z
N MET A 1 -6.47 -19.98 19.61
CA MET A 1 -6.62 -18.54 19.28
C MET A 1 -5.32 -17.84 18.87
N LEU A 2 -4.13 -18.20 19.40
CA LEU A 2 -2.86 -17.50 19.11
C LEU A 2 -2.44 -17.43 17.63
N ARG A 3 -2.59 -18.52 16.86
CA ARG A 3 -2.26 -18.53 15.42
C ARG A 3 -3.10 -17.54 14.60
N HIS A 4 -4.35 -17.33 14.99
CA HIS A 4 -5.25 -16.42 14.31
C HIS A 4 -4.93 -14.96 14.65
N SER A 5 -4.71 -14.66 15.94
CA SER A 5 -4.25 -13.34 16.37
C SER A 5 -2.90 -12.95 15.76
N LEU A 6 -1.94 -13.88 15.72
CA LEU A 6 -0.64 -13.68 15.06
C LEU A 6 -0.81 -13.25 13.59
N ALA A 7 -1.57 -14.05 12.82
CA ALA A 7 -1.77 -13.83 11.40
C ALA A 7 -2.46 -12.49 11.13
N THR A 8 -3.52 -12.17 11.87
CA THR A 8 -4.26 -10.91 11.71
C THR A 8 -3.40 -9.71 12.07
N THR A 9 -2.67 -9.74 13.20
CA THR A 9 -1.79 -8.64 13.61
C THR A 9 -0.62 -8.45 12.64
N PHE A 10 -0.03 -9.54 12.14
CA PHE A 10 1.05 -9.48 11.15
C PHE A 10 0.61 -8.78 9.86
N LEU A 11 -0.56 -9.16 9.32
CA LEU A 11 -1.11 -8.54 8.11
C LEU A 11 -1.56 -7.08 8.35
N ALA A 12 -2.13 -6.80 9.52
CA ALA A 12 -2.54 -5.44 9.91
C ALA A 12 -1.34 -4.49 9.96
N ASN A 13 -0.20 -4.96 10.46
CA ASN A 13 1.06 -4.20 10.52
C ASN A 13 1.77 -4.09 9.16
N GLY A 14 1.17 -4.56 8.07
CA GLY A 14 1.72 -4.43 6.71
C GLY A 14 2.57 -5.61 6.25
N GLY A 15 2.59 -6.72 7.00
CA GLY A 15 3.23 -7.95 6.55
C GLY A 15 2.54 -8.56 5.31
N ASP A 16 3.30 -9.30 4.50
CA ASP A 16 2.82 -9.88 3.26
C ASP A 16 2.34 -11.33 3.42
N LEU A 17 1.46 -11.76 2.51
CA LEU A 17 0.86 -13.09 2.59
C LEU A 17 1.84 -14.25 2.37
N ALA A 18 2.85 -14.04 1.51
CA ALA A 18 3.80 -15.09 1.18
C ALA A 18 4.70 -15.38 2.38
N THR A 19 5.22 -14.34 3.03
CA THR A 19 5.97 -14.48 4.29
C THR A 19 5.11 -15.11 5.38
N LEU A 20 3.85 -14.66 5.53
CA LEU A 20 2.95 -15.28 6.52
C LEU A 20 2.72 -16.77 6.22
N GLN A 21 2.58 -17.16 4.95
CA GLN A 21 2.43 -18.56 4.57
C GLN A 21 3.65 -19.39 4.99
N GLN A 22 4.86 -18.86 4.80
CA GLN A 22 6.10 -19.52 5.21
C GLN A 22 6.22 -19.65 6.73
N ILE A 23 5.91 -18.57 7.46
CA ILE A 23 5.89 -18.55 8.94
C ILE A 23 4.91 -19.59 9.48
N MET A 24 3.72 -19.69 8.88
CA MET A 24 2.68 -20.64 9.29
C MET A 24 2.86 -22.04 8.73
N ARG A 25 3.83 -22.23 7.82
CA ARG A 25 4.10 -23.49 7.11
C ARG A 25 2.84 -24.05 6.42
N HIS A 26 2.07 -23.17 5.80
CA HIS A 26 0.92 -23.60 5.00
C HIS A 26 1.40 -24.07 3.62
N GLU A 27 0.98 -25.27 3.25
CA GLU A 27 1.23 -25.83 1.91
C GLU A 27 0.47 -25.05 0.82
N ASN A 28 -0.76 -24.61 1.14
CA ASN A 28 -1.63 -23.89 0.23
C ASN A 28 -1.88 -22.45 0.71
N ILE A 29 -1.61 -21.47 -0.16
CA ILE A 29 -1.85 -20.05 0.09
C ILE A 29 -3.32 -19.76 0.43
N ALA A 30 -4.27 -20.53 -0.08
CA ALA A 30 -5.70 -20.38 0.21
C ALA A 30 -6.02 -20.55 1.70
N THR A 31 -5.22 -21.34 2.43
CA THR A 31 -5.35 -21.47 3.89
C THR A 31 -4.91 -20.19 4.60
N THR A 32 -3.86 -19.53 4.11
CA THR A 32 -3.38 -18.23 4.62
C THR A 32 -4.34 -17.09 4.25
N MET A 33 -5.02 -17.17 3.11
CA MET A 33 -6.03 -16.17 2.71
C MET A 33 -7.20 -16.05 3.69
N LYS A 34 -7.45 -17.07 4.53
CA LYS A 34 -8.49 -17.02 5.59
C LYS A 34 -8.22 -15.95 6.65
N TYR A 35 -7.00 -15.45 6.77
CA TYR A 35 -6.64 -14.38 7.70
C TYR A 35 -6.77 -12.98 7.07
N VAL A 36 -7.06 -12.92 5.77
CA VAL A 36 -7.18 -11.68 5.00
C VAL A 36 -8.61 -11.16 5.10
N HIS A 37 -8.92 -10.48 6.20
CA HIS A 37 -10.10 -9.64 6.28
C HIS A 37 -9.74 -8.24 5.77
N MET A 38 -9.53 -8.11 4.45
CA MET A 38 -9.27 -6.81 3.86
C MET A 38 -10.53 -5.95 3.96
N ASN A 39 -10.50 -4.96 4.84
CA ASN A 39 -11.47 -3.88 4.83
C ASN A 39 -11.27 -3.07 3.53
N MET A 40 -12.29 -2.95 2.69
CA MET A 40 -12.21 -2.23 1.42
C MET A 40 -11.62 -0.80 1.53
N PRO A 41 -11.92 -0.02 2.59
CA PRO A 41 -11.24 1.25 2.86
C PRO A 41 -9.71 1.15 2.90
N THR A 42 -9.16 0.13 3.57
CA THR A 42 -7.70 -0.09 3.66
C THR A 42 -7.10 -0.47 2.31
N VAL A 43 -7.84 -1.21 1.48
CA VAL A 43 -7.41 -1.54 0.11
C VAL A 43 -7.30 -0.28 -0.73
N ILE A 44 -8.32 0.58 -0.67
CA ILE A 44 -8.34 1.87 -1.39
C ILE A 44 -7.21 2.77 -0.90
N GLU A 45 -6.99 2.85 0.41
CA GLU A 45 -5.90 3.63 1.02
C GLU A 45 -4.53 3.18 0.50
N ARG A 46 -4.23 1.87 0.59
CA ARG A 46 -2.97 1.31 0.10
C ARG A 46 -2.81 1.50 -1.41
N HIS A 47 -3.88 1.33 -2.19
CA HIS A 47 -3.85 1.63 -3.61
C HIS A 47 -3.49 3.10 -3.87
N ASN A 48 -4.10 4.04 -3.13
CA ASN A 48 -3.83 5.47 -3.30
C ASN A 48 -2.40 5.88 -2.88
N GLN A 49 -1.83 5.14 -1.93
CA GLN A 49 -0.47 5.36 -1.45
C GLN A 49 0.58 4.80 -2.43
N TYR A 50 0.39 3.57 -2.90
CA TYR A 50 1.40 2.82 -3.67
C TYR A 50 1.09 2.69 -5.17
N SER A 51 0.10 3.43 -5.70
CA SER A 51 -0.22 3.43 -7.13
C SER A 51 0.88 4.15 -7.93
N PRO A 52 1.58 3.46 -8.86
CA PRO A 52 2.60 4.08 -9.71
C PRO A 52 2.04 5.20 -10.58
N LEU A 53 0.77 5.09 -11.00
CA LEU A 53 0.09 6.15 -11.76
C LEU A 53 -0.07 7.40 -10.91
N ARG A 54 -0.48 7.26 -9.65
CA ARG A 54 -0.62 8.42 -8.75
C ARG A 54 0.74 9.02 -8.41
N ASP A 55 1.77 8.21 -8.29
CA ASP A 55 3.13 8.68 -8.08
C ASP A 55 3.64 9.49 -9.27
N ALA A 56 3.46 8.97 -10.49
CA ALA A 56 3.80 9.68 -11.72
C ALA A 56 3.03 11.01 -11.87
N ILE A 57 1.73 11.02 -11.55
CA ILE A 57 0.90 12.24 -11.60
C ILE A 57 1.36 13.25 -10.53
N ARG A 58 1.65 12.83 -9.30
CA ARG A 58 2.17 13.73 -8.24
C ARG A 58 3.52 14.32 -8.65
N GLY A 59 4.41 13.51 -9.23
CA GLY A 59 5.67 13.97 -9.78
C GLY A 59 5.48 15.01 -10.89
N ALA A 60 4.58 14.73 -11.84
CA ALA A 60 4.25 15.66 -12.91
C ALA A 60 3.62 16.96 -12.39
N GLN A 61 2.68 16.89 -11.44
CA GLN A 61 2.07 18.05 -10.81
C GLN A 61 3.10 18.92 -10.07
N GLY A 62 4.06 18.29 -9.36
CA GLY A 62 5.15 19.02 -8.72
C GLY A 62 6.03 19.78 -9.71
N VAL A 63 6.32 19.19 -10.88
CA VAL A 63 7.08 19.84 -11.96
C VAL A 63 6.30 21.00 -12.58
N LEU A 64 5.00 20.84 -12.80
CA LEU A 64 4.15 21.86 -13.38
C LEU A 64 4.01 23.08 -12.45
N ILE A 65 3.74 22.86 -11.16
CA ILE A 65 3.64 23.94 -10.17
C ILE A 65 4.98 24.69 -10.06
N LYS A 66 6.11 23.98 -10.06
CA LYS A 66 7.43 24.63 -10.00
C LYS A 66 7.66 25.56 -11.18
N ARG A 67 7.32 25.13 -12.40
CA ARG A 67 7.42 25.95 -13.62
C ARG A 67 6.53 27.19 -13.56
N GLU A 68 5.27 27.03 -13.16
CA GLU A 68 4.35 28.17 -13.05
C GLU A 68 4.84 29.21 -12.03
N VAL A 69 5.39 28.77 -10.90
CA VAL A 69 5.98 29.67 -9.89
C VAL A 69 7.21 30.38 -10.42
N GLU A 70 8.13 29.68 -11.10
CA GLU A 70 9.32 30.28 -11.72
C GLU A 70 8.94 31.33 -12.77
N GLU A 71 7.96 31.04 -13.63
CA GLU A 71 7.45 32.00 -14.64
C GLU A 71 6.81 33.24 -14.03
N ILE A 72 6.13 33.11 -12.88
CA ILE A 72 5.56 34.26 -12.16
C ILE A 72 6.66 35.12 -11.54
N LEU A 73 7.69 34.48 -10.97
CA LEU A 73 8.83 35.18 -10.35
C LEU A 73 9.70 35.90 -11.38
N GLU A 74 9.88 35.36 -12.59
CA GLU A 74 10.63 36.02 -13.66
C GLU A 74 9.88 37.22 -14.30
N LYS A 75 8.55 37.28 -14.14
CA LYS A 75 7.71 38.35 -14.69
C LYS A 75 7.36 39.45 -13.68
N ALA A 76 7.80 39.32 -12.42
CA ALA A 76 7.61 40.28 -11.34
C ALA A 76 8.86 41.15 -11.14
#